data_AF-X1A330-F1
#
_entry.id   AF-X1A330-F1
#
_cell.length_a   1.000
_cell.length_b   1.000
_cell.length_c   1.000
_cell.angle_alpha   90.00
_cell.angle_beta   90.00
_cell.angle_gamma   90.00
#
_symmetry.space_group_name_H-M   'P 1'
#
loop_
_entity.id
_entity.type
_entity.pdbx_description
1 polymer ?
#
loop_
_entity_poly.entity_id
_entity_poly.type
_entity_poly.pdbx_seq_one_letter_code
_entity_poly.pdbx_strand_id
1 'polypeptide(L)'
;CIDGGSLVTPSYGPYAADGSGWIIEGIGVEPDIVIENDPADEYKGIDAQLSKAIEVILKELEEYNPEVPPIPPFPDKSGREL
;
A
#
# COMPACT_ATOMS: atom_id res chain seq x y z
N CYS A 1 -29.18 -22.96 0.78
CA CYS A 1 -30.25 -23.42 1.67
C CYS A 1 -31.47 -23.84 0.84
N ILE A 2 -32.29 -24.77 1.33
CA ILE A 2 -33.45 -25.31 0.58
C ILE A 2 -34.50 -24.23 0.26
N ASP A 3 -34.48 -23.13 1.02
CA ASP A 3 -35.29 -21.92 0.86
C ASP A 3 -34.69 -20.87 -0.10
N GLY A 4 -33.59 -21.17 -0.79
CA GLY A 4 -32.89 -20.21 -1.66
C GLY A 4 -31.89 -19.30 -0.92
N GLY A 5 -31.66 -19.48 0.37
CA GLY A 5 -30.61 -18.76 1.11
C GLY A 5 -29.21 -19.11 0.61
N SER A 6 -28.33 -18.11 0.57
CA SER A 6 -26.90 -18.27 0.27
C SER A 6 -26.08 -18.26 1.56
N LEU A 7 -25.09 -19.14 1.65
CA LEU A 7 -24.11 -19.15 2.74
C LEU A 7 -22.72 -18.98 2.12
N VAL A 8 -21.95 -18.05 2.65
CA VAL A 8 -20.54 -17.87 2.30
C VAL A 8 -19.72 -18.32 3.49
N THR A 9 -18.94 -19.38 3.31
CA THR A 9 -17.92 -19.78 4.28
C THR A 9 -16.56 -19.32 3.78
N PRO A 10 -15.70 -18.77 4.66
CA PRO A 10 -14.33 -18.43 4.27
C PRO A 10 -13.58 -19.72 3.96
N SER A 11 -13.23 -19.92 2.69
CA SER A 11 -12.55 -21.13 2.22
C SER A 11 -11.05 -20.93 2.00
N TYR A 12 -10.59 -19.67 2.01
CA TYR A 12 -9.20 -19.31 1.75
C TYR A 12 -8.83 -18.12 2.64
N GLY A 13 -7.71 -18.26 3.35
CA GLY A 13 -7.11 -17.19 4.14
C GLY A 13 -5.82 -16.71 3.48
N PRO A 14 -5.56 -15.39 3.43
CA PRO A 14 -4.29 -14.87 2.91
C PRO A 14 -3.13 -15.31 3.83
N TYR A 15 -2.21 -16.07 3.25
CA TYR A 15 -0.97 -16.49 3.89
C TYR A 15 0.20 -15.64 3.35
N ALA A 16 1.13 -15.29 4.23
CA ALA A 16 2.27 -14.46 3.88
C ALA A 16 3.14 -15.13 2.81
N ALA A 17 3.60 -14.35 1.83
CA ALA A 17 4.41 -14.86 0.71
C ALA A 17 5.77 -15.42 1.17
N ASP A 18 6.29 -14.94 2.30
CA ASP A 18 7.50 -15.43 2.96
C ASP A 18 7.26 -16.65 3.86
N GLY A 19 6.00 -17.07 3.99
CA GLY A 19 5.57 -18.20 4.78
C GLY A 19 5.43 -17.94 6.28
N SER A 20 5.52 -16.69 6.73
CA SER A 20 5.53 -16.28 8.16
C SER A 20 4.22 -16.53 8.92
N GLY A 21 3.09 -16.66 8.22
CA GLY A 21 1.81 -16.96 8.86
C GLY A 21 0.59 -16.43 8.11
N TRP A 22 -0.56 -16.51 8.78
CA TRP A 22 -1.81 -15.89 8.33
C TRP A 22 -1.77 -14.39 8.60
N ILE A 23 -1.97 -13.57 7.57
CA ILE A 23 -1.65 -12.12 7.63
C ILE A 23 -2.73 -11.32 8.37
N ILE A 24 -4.01 -11.68 8.22
CA ILE A 24 -5.16 -10.93 8.74
C ILE A 24 -6.28 -11.83 9.29
N GLU A 25 -5.98 -13.09 9.59
CA GLU A 25 -6.98 -14.03 10.14
C GLU A 25 -7.17 -13.78 11.64
N GLY A 26 -8.31 -13.16 12.00
CA GLY A 26 -8.65 -12.84 13.39
C GLY A 26 -8.02 -11.54 13.94
N ILE A 27 -7.18 -10.88 13.15
CA ILE A 27 -6.59 -9.57 13.46
C ILE A 27 -6.64 -8.67 12.23
N GLY A 28 -6.69 -7.35 12.44
CA GLY A 28 -6.58 -6.38 11.36
C GLY A 28 -5.14 -6.13 10.93
N VAL A 29 -4.96 -5.19 9.99
CA VAL A 29 -3.64 -4.62 9.69
C VAL A 29 -3.39 -3.48 10.66
N GLU A 30 -2.26 -3.52 11.37
CA GLU A 30 -1.84 -2.45 12.26
C GLU A 30 -1.30 -1.26 11.45
N PRO A 31 -1.74 -0.02 11.72
CA PRO A 31 -1.23 1.15 11.02
C PRO A 31 0.17 1.53 11.52
N ASP A 32 1.03 1.99 10.62
CA ASP A 32 2.36 2.49 10.98
C ASP A 32 2.29 3.74 11.88
N ILE A 33 1.26 4.58 11.65
CA ILE A 33 0.99 5.80 12.42
C ILE A 33 -0.46 5.74 12.87
N VAL A 34 -0.68 5.57 14.17
CA VAL A 34 -2.03 5.57 14.77
C VAL A 34 -2.56 6.99 14.83
N ILE A 35 -3.69 7.24 14.15
CA ILE A 35 -4.38 8.53 14.13
C ILE A 35 -5.87 8.25 14.25
N GLU A 36 -6.50 8.85 15.25
CA GLU A 36 -7.94 8.80 15.40
C GLU A 36 -8.57 10.09 14.86
N ASN A 37 -9.58 9.94 14.00
CA ASN A 37 -10.39 11.07 13.58
C ASN A 37 -11.46 11.35 14.64
N ASP A 38 -11.54 12.60 15.11
CA ASP A 38 -12.64 13.03 15.98
C ASP A 38 -13.94 13.08 15.16
N PRO A 39 -15.03 12.40 15.58
CA PRO A 39 -16.26 12.34 14.79
C PRO A 39 -16.93 13.72 14.57
N ALA A 40 -16.78 14.66 15.51
CA ALA A 40 -17.36 15.99 15.37
C ALA A 40 -16.57 16.84 14.37
N ASP A 41 -15.27 16.63 14.28
CA ASP A 41 -14.41 17.33 13.31
C ASP A 41 -14.50 16.69 11.91
N GLU A 42 -14.61 15.37 11.82
CA GLU A 42 -14.91 14.67 10.57
C GLU A 42 -16.26 15.13 9.98
N TYR A 43 -17.28 15.30 10.83
CA TYR A 43 -18.58 15.86 10.41
C TYR A 43 -18.46 17.27 9.83
N LYS A 44 -17.49 18.07 10.29
CA LYS A 44 -17.20 19.41 9.77
C LYS A 44 -16.28 19.38 8.53
N GLY A 45 -15.87 18.20 8.08
CA GLY A 45 -14.95 18.00 6.95
C GLY A 45 -13.48 18.17 7.30
N ILE A 46 -13.11 18.13 8.59
CA ILE A 46 -11.73 18.21 9.05
C ILE A 46 -11.22 16.78 9.26
N ASP A 47 -10.32 16.34 8.39
CA ASP A 47 -9.74 14.99 8.42
C ASP A 47 -8.30 15.03 8.95
N ALA A 48 -8.09 14.47 10.15
CA ALA A 48 -6.80 14.43 10.81
C ALA A 48 -5.85 13.43 10.14
N GLN A 49 -6.38 12.29 9.67
CA GLN A 49 -5.60 11.28 8.94
C GLN A 49 -5.05 11.85 7.63
N LEU A 50 -5.90 12.52 6.84
CA LEU A 50 -5.47 13.14 5.59
C LEU A 50 -4.43 14.24 5.83
N SER A 51 -4.65 15.09 6.83
CA SER A 51 -3.74 16.18 7.16
C SER A 51 -2.35 15.65 7.55
N LYS A 52 -2.31 14.57 8.34
CA LYS A 52 -1.04 13.95 8.74
C LYS A 52 -0.35 13.24 7.59
N ALA A 53 -1.10 12.57 6.72
CA ALA A 53 -0.53 11.93 5.52
C ALA A 53 0.18 12.96 4.63
N ILE A 54 -0.41 14.14 4.43
CA ILE A 54 0.21 15.22 3.66
C ILE A 54 1.48 15.73 4.34
N GLU A 55 1.45 15.95 5.66
CA GLU A 55 2.63 16.38 6.43
C GLU A 55 3.80 15.40 6.30
N VAL A 56 3.53 14.10 6.45
CA VAL A 56 4.54 13.05 6.36
C VAL A 56 5.12 12.96 4.95
N ILE A 57 4.27 12.96 3.92
CA ILE A 57 4.72 12.89 2.53
C ILE A 57 5.58 14.11 2.16
N LEU A 58 5.17 15.32 2.58
CA LEU A 58 5.96 16.53 2.32
C LEU A 58 7.34 16.47 2.98
N LYS A 59 7.42 15.92 4.21
CA LYS A 59 8.70 15.71 4.89
C LYS A 59 9.56 14.67 4.17
N GLU A 60 8.97 13.54 3.77
CA GLU A 60 9.69 12.50 3.04
C GLU A 60 10.20 13.01 1.69
N LEU A 61 9.44 13.88 1.01
CA LEU A 61 9.86 14.50 -0.25
C LEU A 61 11.11 15.38 -0.11
N GLU A 62 11.32 16.02 1.04
CA GLU A 62 12.56 16.79 1.29
C GLU A 62 13.80 15.88 1.37
N GLU A 63 13.62 14.65 1.86
CA GLU A 63 14.68 13.64 1.99
C GLU A 63 14.76 12.71 0.76
N TYR A 64 13.76 12.75 -0.12
CA TYR A 64 13.64 11.82 -1.24
C TYR A 64 14.62 12.14 -2.37
N ASN A 65 15.71 11.36 -2.43
CA ASN A 65 16.68 11.41 -3.53
C ASN A 65 16.64 10.08 -4.32
N PRO A 66 15.84 9.99 -5.40
CA PRO A 66 15.78 8.77 -6.20
C PRO A 66 17.09 8.57 -6.97
N GLU A 67 17.75 7.43 -6.76
CA GLU A 67 18.84 6.99 -7.62
C GLU A 67 18.26 6.52 -8.95
N VAL A 68 18.26 7.41 -9.94
CA VAL A 68 17.88 7.06 -11.31
C VAL A 68 19.07 6.37 -11.97
N PRO A 69 18.94 5.09 -12.38
CA PRO A 69 20.03 4.41 -13.08
C PRO A 69 20.31 5.14 -14.41
N PRO A 70 21.59 5.29 -14.78
CA PRO A 70 21.94 5.94 -16.04
C PRO A 70 21.37 5.13 -17.21
N ILE A 71 21.00 5.84 -18.28
CA ILE A 71 20.54 5.22 -19.52
C ILE A 71 21.66 4.29 -20.03
N PRO A 72 21.37 3.01 -20.33
CA PRO A 72 22.39 2.11 -20.87
C PRO A 72 22.89 2.61 -22.23
N PRO A 73 24.14 2.32 -22.61
CA PRO A 73 24.66 2.71 -23.91
C PRO A 73 23.79 2.12 -25.02
N PHE A 74 23.50 2.93 -26.04
CA PHE A 74 22.73 2.47 -27.19
C PHE A 74 23.47 1.33 -27.91
N PRO A 75 22.74 0.30 -28.39
CA PRO A 75 23.36 -0.77 -29.17
C PRO A 75 23.98 -0.19 -30.45
N ASP A 76 25.22 -0.58 -30.74
CA ASP A 76 25.91 -0.23 -31.97
C ASP A 76 25.26 -0.95 -33.16
N LYS A 77 24.58 -0.18 -34.00
CA LYS A 77 23.93 -0.65 -35.24
C LYS A 77 24.74 -0.31 -36.49
N SER A 78 26.04 -0.01 -36.36
CA SER A 78 26.88 0.47 -37.47
C SER A 78 27.15 -0.56 -38.57
N GLY A 79 26.57 -1.76 -38.52
CA GLY A 79 26.60 -2.74 -39.62
C GLY A 79 28.00 -3.22 -40.00
N ARG A 80 29.01 -2.97 -39.16
CA ARG A 80 30.34 -3.54 -39.32
C ARG A 80 30.36 -4.92 -38.67
N GLU A 81 29.80 -5.88 -39.39
CA GLU A 81 30.27 -7.26 -39.28
C GLU A 81 31.75 -7.28 -39.66
N LEU A 82 32.59 -7.77 -38.75
CA LEU A 82 33.87 -8.41 -39.04
C LEU A 82 33.99 -9.62 -38.12
#